data_AF-A0A925DTE9-F1
#
_entry.id   AF-A0A925DTE9-F1
#
_cell.length_a   1.000
_cell.length_b   1.000
_cell.length_c   1.000
_cell.angle_alpha   90.00
_cell.angle_beta   90.00
_cell.angle_gamma   90.00
#
_symmetry.space_group_name_H-M   'P 1'
#
loop_
_entity.id
_entity.type
_entity.pdbx_description
1 polymer ?
#
loop_
_entity_poly.entity_id
_entity_poly.type
_entity_poly.pdbx_seq_one_letter_code
_entity_poly.pdbx_strand_id
1 'polypeptide(L)'
;MMEESLLIDAVERFVDGTMPEQERIYFEELRKNNPELDQAVVEHLFFLNELNKFSATKNFKHSLHEVENKLASEGFVFRKPLAGKAKVIQLWNKYKRTVAVAASIAGVVSLFIAGLISSVAQPEETNIKPLVDKLNETVDKTRQIQNQINQLKANTAIIEKPRVASKFRGTGFLIDVNNNYIVTNAHVAREGKNQLIVENNKGEQFAADAVYVDIVRDLAILKIKDENFKKLPPTPFV
;
A
#
# COMPACT_ATOMS: atom_id res chain seq x y z
N MET A 1 -30.60 13.04 -27.58
CA MET A 1 -30.88 13.50 -26.20
C MET A 1 -32.04 14.49 -26.12
N MET A 2 -32.15 15.52 -26.97
CA MET A 2 -33.31 16.45 -26.93
C MET A 2 -34.63 15.82 -27.41
N GLU A 3 -34.63 15.00 -28.46
CA GLU A 3 -35.85 14.38 -28.99
C GLU A 3 -36.50 13.36 -28.04
N GLU A 4 -35.69 12.59 -27.32
CA GLU A 4 -36.16 11.57 -26.37
C GLU A 4 -36.85 12.21 -25.15
N SER A 5 -36.35 13.34 -24.66
CA SER A 5 -36.99 14.11 -23.59
C SER A 5 -38.35 14.68 -24.01
N LEU A 6 -38.48 15.12 -25.27
CA LEU A 6 -39.74 15.63 -25.81
C LEU A 6 -40.78 14.50 -25.98
N LEU A 7 -40.32 13.31 -26.35
CA LEU A 7 -41.18 12.13 -26.43
C LEU A 7 -41.72 11.75 -25.05
N ILE A 8 -40.87 11.71 -24.03
CA ILE A 8 -41.28 11.39 -22.65
C ILE A 8 -42.34 12.39 -22.16
N ASP A 9 -42.08 13.69 -22.30
CA ASP A 9 -43.04 14.75 -21.91
C ASP A 9 -44.37 14.65 -22.68
N ALA A 10 -44.33 14.36 -23.98
CA ALA A 10 -45.53 14.15 -24.77
C ALA A 10 -46.33 12.93 -24.30
N VAL A 11 -45.67 11.82 -23.94
CA VAL A 11 -46.35 10.63 -23.41
C VAL A 11 -46.97 10.91 -22.04
N GLU A 12 -46.26 11.60 -21.15
CA GLU A 12 -46.79 11.97 -19.83
C GLU A 12 -48.02 12.87 -19.97
N ARG A 13 -47.96 13.92 -20.81
CA ARG A 13 -49.12 14.79 -21.10
C ARG A 13 -50.29 14.03 -21.76
N PHE A 14 -49.99 13.02 -22.57
CA PHE A 14 -50.99 12.14 -23.18
C PHE A 14 -51.69 11.26 -22.14
N VAL A 15 -50.95 10.72 -21.16
CA VAL A 15 -51.48 9.90 -20.06
C VAL A 15 -52.30 10.73 -19.08
N ASP A 16 -51.80 11.91 -18.72
CA ASP A 16 -52.43 12.82 -17.76
C ASP A 16 -53.64 13.55 -18.36
N GLY A 17 -53.88 13.41 -19.67
CA GLY A 17 -55.00 14.05 -20.37
C GLY A 17 -54.84 15.57 -20.52
N THR A 18 -53.63 16.09 -20.33
CA THR A 18 -53.33 17.53 -20.44
C THR A 18 -52.99 17.96 -21.87
N MET A 19 -52.96 17.02 -22.82
CA MET A 19 -52.67 17.29 -24.22
C MET A 19 -53.90 17.89 -24.95
N PRO A 20 -53.76 19.03 -25.66
CA PRO A 20 -54.81 19.59 -26.51
C PRO A 20 -55.32 18.58 -27.54
N GLU A 21 -56.62 18.66 -27.88
CA GLU A 21 -57.26 17.67 -28.77
C GLU A 21 -56.58 17.54 -30.14
N GLN A 22 -56.14 18.67 -30.72
CA GLN A 22 -55.42 18.72 -32.00
C GLN A 22 -54.04 18.05 -31.91
N GLU A 23 -53.29 18.31 -30.84
CA GLU A 23 -51.98 17.72 -30.58
C GLU A 23 -52.10 16.21 -30.32
N ARG A 24 -53.17 15.79 -29.63
CA ARG A 24 -53.48 14.39 -29.37
C ARG A 24 -53.74 13.60 -30.65
N ILE A 25 -54.54 14.15 -31.57
CA ILE A 25 -54.81 13.53 -32.87
C ILE A 25 -53.51 13.39 -33.67
N TYR A 26 -52.69 14.45 -33.70
CA TYR A 26 -51.39 14.41 -34.37
C TYR A 26 -50.45 13.36 -33.75
N PHE A 27 -50.40 13.26 -32.42
CA PHE A 27 -49.60 12.27 -31.72
C PHE A 27 -50.08 10.83 -31.97
N GLU A 28 -51.39 10.60 -32.02
CA GLU A 28 -51.97 9.30 -32.40
C GLU A 28 -51.67 8.94 -33.87
N GLU A 29 -51.70 9.91 -34.78
CA GLU A 29 -51.29 9.71 -36.17
C GLU A 29 -49.79 9.39 -36.29
N LEU A 30 -48.93 10.10 -35.54
CA LEU A 30 -47.49 9.81 -35.49
C LEU A 30 -47.22 8.38 -35.01
N ARG A 31 -47.93 7.92 -33.97
CA ARG A 31 -47.82 6.53 -33.46
C ARG A 31 -48.26 5.51 -34.51
N LYS A 32 -49.36 5.77 -35.24
CA LYS A 32 -49.82 4.87 -36.31
C LYS A 32 -48.82 4.78 -37.48
N ASN A 33 -48.17 5.89 -37.81
CA ASN A 33 -47.26 5.97 -38.95
C ASN A 33 -45.83 5.52 -38.62
N ASN A 34 -45.46 5.44 -37.33
CA ASN A 34 -44.13 5.04 -36.89
C ASN A 34 -44.20 3.93 -35.81
N PRO A 35 -44.00 2.66 -36.21
CA PRO A 35 -44.01 1.53 -35.28
C PRO A 35 -42.97 1.59 -34.17
N GLU A 36 -41.78 2.15 -34.42
CA GLU A 36 -40.74 2.29 -33.40
C GLU A 36 -41.15 3.29 -32.32
N LEU A 37 -41.79 4.40 -32.74
CA LEU A 37 -42.34 5.40 -31.83
C LEU A 37 -43.45 4.81 -30.98
N ASP A 38 -44.39 4.07 -31.58
CA ASP A 38 -45.49 3.46 -30.83
C ASP A 38 -44.97 2.46 -29.78
N GLN A 39 -43.97 1.64 -30.14
CA GLN A 39 -43.33 0.73 -29.20
C GLN A 39 -42.73 1.49 -28.00
N ALA A 40 -41.97 2.56 -28.23
CA ALA A 40 -41.38 3.37 -27.17
C ALA A 40 -42.45 4.00 -26.26
N VAL A 41 -43.55 4.48 -26.84
CA VAL A 41 -44.69 5.04 -26.10
C VAL A 41 -45.34 3.97 -25.22
N VAL A 42 -45.59 2.77 -25.76
CA VAL A 42 -46.20 1.65 -25.03
C VAL A 42 -45.29 1.17 -23.89
N GLU A 43 -43.99 1.10 -24.11
CA GLU A 43 -43.01 0.74 -23.07
C GLU A 43 -43.01 1.77 -21.93
N HIS A 44 -43.04 3.06 -22.26
CA HIS A 44 -43.09 4.12 -21.26
C HIS A 44 -44.42 4.11 -20.47
N LEU A 45 -45.54 3.92 -21.15
CA LEU A 45 -46.86 3.71 -20.52
C LEU A 45 -46.86 2.54 -19.54
N PHE A 46 -46.28 1.41 -19.94
CA PHE A 46 -46.16 0.24 -19.08
C PHE A 46 -45.28 0.53 -17.86
N PHE A 47 -44.16 1.21 -18.06
CA PHE A 47 -43.27 1.63 -16.97
C PHE A 47 -43.97 2.54 -15.96
N LEU A 48 -44.69 3.58 -16.41
CA LEU A 48 -45.44 4.48 -15.53
C LEU A 48 -46.51 3.72 -14.71
N ASN A 49 -47.20 2.78 -15.33
CA ASN A 49 -48.19 1.95 -14.64
C ASN A 49 -47.53 1.07 -13.54
N GLU A 50 -46.41 0.43 -13.85
CA GLU A 50 -45.66 -0.37 -12.87
C GLU A 50 -45.10 0.49 -11.72
N LEU A 51 -44.62 1.70 -12.03
CA LEU A 51 -44.15 2.66 -11.02
C LEU A 51 -45.30 3.06 -10.08
N ASN A 52 -46.48 3.34 -10.64
CA ASN A 52 -47.68 3.67 -9.86
C ASN A 52 -48.12 2.51 -8.96
N LYS A 53 -48.17 1.27 -9.47
CA LYS A 53 -48.47 0.07 -8.66
C LYS A 53 -47.46 -0.13 -7.53
N PHE A 54 -46.17 0.06 -7.83
CA PHE A 54 -45.11 -0.04 -6.83
C PHE A 54 -45.26 1.04 -5.75
N SER A 55 -45.52 2.29 -6.15
CA SER A 55 -45.75 3.41 -5.25
C SER A 55 -46.96 3.14 -4.34
N ALA A 56 -48.10 2.70 -4.92
CA ALA A 56 -49.29 2.34 -4.16
C ALA A 56 -49.02 1.23 -3.15
N THR A 57 -48.32 0.17 -3.54
CA THR A 57 -47.94 -0.95 -2.65
C THR A 57 -47.02 -0.47 -1.52
N LYS A 58 -46.04 0.38 -1.85
CA LYS A 58 -45.10 0.95 -0.87
C LYS A 58 -45.83 1.83 0.13
N ASN A 59 -46.71 2.71 -0.34
CA ASN A 59 -47.50 3.60 0.50
C ASN A 59 -48.45 2.80 1.40
N PHE A 60 -49.17 1.81 0.86
CA PHE A 60 -50.02 0.92 1.64
C PHE A 60 -49.24 0.21 2.75
N LYS A 61 -48.07 -0.37 2.43
CA LYS A 61 -47.21 -1.02 3.42
C LYS A 61 -46.72 -0.03 4.49
N HIS A 62 -46.40 1.20 4.10
CA HIS A 62 -45.99 2.24 5.03
C HIS A 62 -47.14 2.62 5.97
N SER A 63 -48.35 2.87 5.45
CA SER A 63 -49.55 3.13 6.25
C SER A 63 -49.87 1.98 7.20
N LEU A 64 -49.74 0.72 6.75
CA LEU A 64 -49.90 -0.45 7.61
C LEU A 64 -48.91 -0.46 8.76
N HIS A 65 -47.62 -0.20 8.48
CA HIS A 65 -46.62 -0.14 9.54
C HIS A 65 -46.85 1.03 10.49
N GLU A 66 -47.32 2.17 10.01
CA GLU A 66 -47.67 3.31 10.84
C GLU A 66 -48.85 2.98 11.77
N VAL A 67 -49.93 2.43 11.23
CA VAL A 67 -51.12 2.01 12.00
C VAL A 67 -50.74 0.92 13.00
N GLU A 68 -49.96 -0.08 12.59
CA GLU A 68 -49.48 -1.15 13.46
C GLU A 68 -48.60 -0.59 14.60
N ASN A 69 -47.72 0.37 14.30
CA ASN A 69 -46.89 1.01 15.32
C ASN A 69 -47.73 1.86 16.28
N LYS A 70 -48.76 2.58 15.80
CA LYS A 70 -49.72 3.32 16.64
C LYS A 70 -50.47 2.37 17.57
N LEU A 71 -51.06 1.30 17.04
CA LEU A 71 -51.75 0.27 17.83
C LEU A 71 -50.83 -0.43 18.85
N ALA A 72 -49.55 -0.63 18.50
CA ALA A 72 -48.57 -1.17 19.44
C ALA A 72 -48.22 -0.17 20.55
N SER A 73 -48.11 1.12 20.24
CA SER A 73 -47.86 2.18 21.23
C SER A 73 -49.04 2.41 22.17
N GLU A 74 -50.27 2.24 21.69
CA GLU A 74 -51.50 2.31 22.46
C GLU A 74 -51.79 1.02 23.26
N GLY A 75 -50.95 -0.02 23.12
CA GLY A 75 -51.05 -1.26 23.87
C GLY A 75 -52.06 -2.27 23.34
N PHE A 76 -52.71 -2.00 22.20
CA PHE A 76 -53.64 -2.92 21.54
C PHE A 76 -52.94 -4.09 20.84
N VAL A 77 -51.67 -3.93 20.45
CA VAL A 77 -50.89 -4.97 19.75
C VAL A 77 -49.55 -5.22 20.45
N PHE A 78 -49.37 -6.41 21.01
CA PHE A 78 -48.09 -6.85 21.58
C PHE A 78 -47.17 -7.40 20.50
N ARG A 79 -46.16 -6.62 20.09
CA ARG A 79 -45.01 -7.17 19.37
C ARG A 79 -44.06 -7.81 20.39
N LYS A 80 -43.87 -9.13 20.31
CA LYS A 80 -42.68 -9.75 20.93
C LYS A 80 -41.44 -9.13 20.26
N PRO A 81 -40.55 -8.43 20.99
CA PRO A 81 -39.34 -7.89 20.39
C PRO A 81 -38.53 -9.05 19.81
N LEU A 82 -38.11 -8.94 18.54
CA LEU A 82 -37.28 -9.94 17.89
C LEU A 82 -35.94 -10.02 18.63
N ALA A 83 -35.78 -11.05 19.45
CA ALA A 83 -34.57 -11.29 20.23
C ALA A 83 -33.37 -11.54 19.28
N GLY A 84 -32.43 -10.59 19.25
CA GLY A 84 -31.07 -10.70 18.67
C GLY A 84 -30.89 -11.64 17.48
N LYS A 85 -30.53 -12.91 17.76
CA LYS A 85 -30.21 -13.96 16.77
C LYS A 85 -31.30 -14.18 15.71
N ALA A 86 -32.56 -13.83 15.99
CA ALA A 86 -33.65 -13.91 15.02
C ALA A 86 -33.42 -13.03 13.78
N LYS A 87 -32.71 -11.90 13.91
CA LYS A 87 -32.49 -10.95 12.81
C LYS A 87 -31.52 -11.48 11.75
N VAL A 88 -30.44 -12.17 12.18
CA VAL A 88 -29.47 -12.79 11.26
C VAL A 88 -30.09 -13.98 10.54
N ILE A 89 -30.85 -14.81 11.26
CA ILE A 89 -31.57 -15.95 10.69
C ILE A 89 -32.62 -15.48 9.68
N GLN A 90 -33.35 -14.40 9.98
CA GLN A 90 -34.32 -13.82 9.06
C GLN A 90 -33.67 -13.23 7.81
N LEU A 91 -32.54 -12.52 7.94
CA LEU A 91 -31.79 -12.01 6.80
C LEU A 91 -31.27 -13.15 5.92
N TRP A 92 -30.69 -14.19 6.51
CA TRP A 92 -30.22 -15.37 5.76
C TRP A 92 -31.37 -16.04 5.00
N ASN A 93 -32.51 -16.25 5.65
CA ASN A 93 -33.69 -16.83 4.99
C ASN A 93 -34.25 -15.94 3.87
N LYS A 94 -34.15 -14.62 3.99
CA LYS A 94 -34.59 -13.67 2.96
C LYS A 94 -33.66 -13.66 1.75
N TYR A 95 -32.34 -13.71 1.96
CA TYR A 95 -31.35 -13.47 0.91
C TYR A 95 -30.64 -14.73 0.38
N LYS A 96 -30.88 -15.93 0.96
CA LYS A 96 -30.24 -17.18 0.53
C LYS A 96 -30.35 -17.47 -0.98
N ARG A 97 -31.46 -17.08 -1.62
CA ARG A 97 -31.64 -17.24 -3.08
C ARG A 97 -30.71 -16.31 -3.87
N THR A 98 -30.65 -15.04 -3.52
CA THR A 98 -29.78 -14.05 -4.17
C THR A 98 -28.31 -14.40 -3.99
N VAL A 99 -27.92 -14.83 -2.79
CA VAL A 99 -26.55 -15.29 -2.50
C VAL A 99 -26.19 -16.52 -3.34
N ALA A 100 -27.10 -17.48 -3.49
CA ALA A 100 -26.85 -18.67 -4.31
C ALA A 100 -26.63 -18.32 -5.80
N VAL A 101 -27.44 -17.40 -6.34
CA VAL A 101 -27.28 -16.92 -7.73
C VAL A 101 -25.93 -16.22 -7.89
N ALA A 102 -25.58 -15.30 -7.00
CA ALA A 102 -24.28 -14.62 -7.05
C ALA A 102 -23.10 -15.60 -6.95
N ALA A 103 -23.18 -16.59 -6.05
CA ALA A 103 -22.16 -17.62 -5.88
C ALA A 103 -22.00 -18.49 -7.14
N SER A 104 -23.10 -18.84 -7.82
CA SER A 104 -23.01 -19.57 -9.09
C SER A 104 -22.31 -18.77 -10.19
N ILE A 105 -22.60 -17.48 -10.31
CA ILE A 105 -21.96 -16.60 -11.30
C ILE A 105 -20.47 -16.48 -10.99
N ALA A 106 -20.12 -16.21 -9.73
CA ALA A 106 -18.73 -16.14 -9.29
C ALA A 106 -17.97 -17.45 -9.55
N GLY A 107 -18.60 -18.60 -9.28
CA GLY A 107 -18.03 -19.91 -9.56
C GLY A 107 -17.77 -20.15 -11.04
N VAL A 108 -18.76 -19.86 -11.90
CA VAL A 108 -18.62 -20.01 -13.37
C VAL A 108 -17.52 -19.10 -13.90
N VAL A 109 -17.50 -17.83 -13.49
CA VAL A 109 -16.48 -16.86 -13.91
C VAL A 109 -15.10 -17.28 -13.43
N SER A 110 -14.97 -17.73 -12.17
CA SER A 110 -13.69 -18.19 -11.63
C SER A 110 -13.18 -19.43 -12.36
N LEU A 111 -14.04 -20.39 -12.68
CA LEU A 111 -13.67 -21.59 -13.46
C LEU A 111 -13.29 -21.22 -14.89
N PHE A 112 -14.00 -20.27 -15.51
CA PHE A 112 -13.71 -19.82 -16.87
C PHE A 112 -12.35 -19.12 -16.94
N ILE A 113 -12.07 -18.20 -16.01
CA ILE A 113 -10.77 -17.52 -15.90
C ILE A 113 -9.66 -18.53 -15.62
N ALA A 114 -9.85 -19.46 -14.66
CA ALA A 114 -8.88 -20.49 -14.36
C ALA A 114 -8.61 -21.41 -15.57
N GLY A 115 -9.65 -21.75 -16.34
CA GLY A 115 -9.54 -22.54 -17.56
C GLY A 115 -8.74 -21.83 -18.65
N LEU A 116 -9.01 -20.54 -18.89
CA LEU A 116 -8.26 -19.73 -19.85
C LEU A 116 -6.80 -19.59 -19.46
N ILE A 117 -6.54 -19.31 -18.17
CA ILE A 117 -5.18 -19.25 -17.64
C ILE A 117 -4.51 -20.61 -17.83
N SER A 118 -5.18 -21.73 -17.50
CA SER A 118 -4.59 -23.06 -17.67
C SER A 118 -4.36 -23.47 -19.13
N SER A 119 -5.12 -22.96 -20.10
CA SER A 119 -4.93 -23.28 -21.52
C SER A 119 -3.83 -22.44 -22.19
N VAL A 120 -3.61 -21.22 -21.70
CA VAL A 120 -2.62 -20.28 -22.25
C VAL A 120 -1.31 -20.33 -21.47
N ALA A 121 -1.37 -20.55 -20.15
CA ALA A 121 -0.18 -20.70 -19.33
C ALA A 121 0.47 -22.05 -19.63
N GLN A 122 1.66 -21.99 -20.21
CA GLN A 122 2.59 -23.11 -20.11
C GLN A 122 2.92 -23.27 -18.63
N PRO A 123 2.85 -24.48 -18.05
CA PRO A 123 3.43 -24.70 -16.73
C PRO A 123 4.91 -24.33 -16.87
N GLU A 124 5.33 -23.22 -16.26
CA GLU A 124 6.75 -23.03 -16.02
C GLU A 124 7.16 -24.21 -15.14
N GLU A 125 7.80 -25.21 -15.74
CA GLU A 125 8.75 -25.99 -14.98
C GLU A 125 9.74 -24.95 -14.46
N THR A 126 9.61 -24.59 -13.20
CA THR A 126 10.64 -23.86 -12.47
C THR A 126 11.84 -24.78 -12.44
N ASN A 127 12.56 -24.84 -13.55
CA ASN A 127 13.75 -25.64 -13.72
C ASN A 127 14.81 -24.87 -12.94
N ILE A 128 14.83 -25.12 -11.63
CA ILE A 128 15.76 -24.53 -10.68
C ILE A 128 17.17 -25.09 -10.86
N LYS A 129 17.34 -26.14 -11.69
CA LYS A 129 18.64 -26.73 -12.05
C LYS A 129 19.67 -25.68 -12.51
N PRO A 130 19.42 -24.81 -13.50
CA PRO A 130 20.35 -23.75 -13.88
C PRO A 130 20.72 -22.79 -12.75
N LEU A 131 19.81 -22.53 -11.79
CA LEU A 131 20.12 -21.70 -10.63
C LEU A 131 21.01 -22.45 -9.63
N VAL A 132 20.71 -23.72 -9.39
CA VAL A 132 21.52 -24.61 -8.53
C VAL A 132 22.91 -24.81 -9.13
N ASP A 133 23.02 -25.00 -10.44
CA ASP A 133 24.29 -25.16 -11.16
C ASP A 133 25.14 -23.88 -11.05
N LYS A 134 24.53 -22.70 -11.27
CA LYS A 134 25.21 -21.41 -11.05
C LYS A 134 25.63 -21.21 -9.59
N LEU A 135 24.81 -21.64 -8.65
CA LEU A 135 25.12 -21.54 -7.23
C LEU A 135 26.32 -22.41 -6.87
N ASN A 136 26.34 -23.67 -7.33
CA ASN A 136 27.45 -24.59 -7.12
C ASN A 136 28.74 -24.08 -7.76
N GLU A 137 28.69 -23.57 -9.00
CA GLU A 137 29.84 -22.95 -9.66
C GLU A 137 30.39 -21.76 -8.84
N THR A 138 29.51 -20.94 -8.26
CA THR A 138 29.89 -19.80 -7.42
C THR A 138 30.52 -20.25 -6.10
N VAL A 139 29.97 -21.30 -5.47
CA VAL A 139 30.52 -21.90 -4.25
C VAL A 139 31.91 -22.46 -4.50
N ASP A 140 32.12 -23.14 -5.63
CA ASP A 140 33.42 -23.73 -5.98
C ASP A 140 34.47 -22.65 -6.26
N LYS A 141 34.12 -21.60 -7.01
CA LYS A 141 35.01 -20.43 -7.20
C LYS A 141 35.36 -19.77 -5.87
N THR A 142 34.38 -19.61 -4.97
CA THR A 142 34.61 -19.02 -3.64
C THR A 142 35.55 -19.88 -2.79
N ARG A 143 35.39 -21.22 -2.83
CA ARG A 143 36.29 -22.15 -2.15
C ARG A 143 37.72 -22.09 -2.71
N GLN A 144 37.86 -22.01 -4.03
CA GLN A 144 39.17 -21.86 -4.67
C GLN A 144 39.86 -20.56 -4.24
N ILE A 145 39.14 -19.44 -4.25
CA ILE A 145 39.65 -18.15 -3.77
C ILE A 145 40.02 -18.23 -2.30
N GLN A 146 39.18 -18.84 -1.46
CA GLN A 146 39.48 -19.00 -0.03
C GLN A 146 40.74 -19.83 0.21
N ASN A 147 40.92 -20.92 -0.55
CA ASN A 147 42.12 -21.74 -0.49
C ASN A 147 43.36 -20.97 -0.94
N GLN A 148 43.26 -20.18 -2.01
CA GLN A 148 44.34 -19.28 -2.46
C GLN A 148 44.65 -18.23 -1.39
N ILE A 149 43.64 -17.59 -0.79
CA ILE A 149 43.83 -16.65 0.32
C ILE A 149 44.51 -17.33 1.51
N ASN A 150 44.09 -18.53 1.88
CA ASN A 150 44.69 -19.26 3.00
C ASN A 150 46.15 -19.63 2.71
N GLN A 151 46.48 -20.01 1.48
CA GLN A 151 47.86 -20.25 1.02
C GLN A 151 48.70 -18.96 1.02
N LEU A 152 48.12 -17.84 0.56
CA LEU A 152 48.78 -16.53 0.59
C LEU A 152 49.00 -16.04 2.03
N LYS A 153 48.03 -16.24 2.93
CA LYS A 153 48.17 -15.94 4.36
C LYS A 153 49.21 -16.82 5.06
N ALA A 154 49.31 -18.10 4.68
CA ALA A 154 50.35 -19.00 5.18
C ALA A 154 51.76 -18.57 4.73
N ASN A 155 51.89 -18.02 3.52
CA ASN A 155 53.16 -17.57 2.95
C ASN A 155 53.54 -16.12 3.31
N THR A 156 52.59 -15.33 3.83
CA THR A 156 52.82 -13.95 4.24
C THR A 156 52.40 -13.79 5.69
N ALA A 157 53.30 -14.17 6.60
CA ALA A 157 53.19 -13.84 8.03
C ALA A 157 53.41 -12.34 8.24
N ILE A 158 52.49 -11.51 7.73
CA ILE A 158 52.39 -10.12 8.14
C ILE A 158 51.53 -10.13 9.40
N ILE A 159 52.17 -9.89 10.54
CA ILE A 159 51.49 -9.62 11.80
C ILE A 159 50.76 -8.29 11.62
N GLU A 160 49.54 -8.32 11.09
CA GLU A 160 48.67 -7.16 11.11
C GLU A 160 48.28 -6.88 12.56
N LYS A 161 48.71 -5.72 13.07
CA LYS A 161 48.29 -5.20 14.38
C LYS A 161 46.75 -5.22 14.42
N PRO A 162 46.10 -5.85 15.42
CA PRO A 162 44.65 -5.98 15.42
C PRO A 162 44.02 -4.59 15.38
N ARG A 163 43.25 -4.32 14.32
CA ARG A 163 42.51 -3.06 14.16
C ARG A 163 41.47 -2.98 15.26
N VAL A 164 41.55 -1.93 16.09
CA VAL A 164 40.58 -1.72 17.16
C VAL A 164 39.31 -1.15 16.51
N ALA A 165 38.20 -1.87 16.66
CA ALA A 165 36.90 -1.39 16.20
C ALA A 165 36.38 -0.32 17.17
N SER A 166 36.22 0.92 16.68
CA SER A 166 35.65 2.01 17.49
C SER A 166 34.12 2.02 17.42
N LYS A 167 33.47 2.25 18.57
CA LYS A 167 32.02 2.48 18.65
C LYS A 167 31.61 3.92 18.28
N PHE A 168 32.53 4.86 18.37
CA PHE A 168 32.29 6.28 18.09
C PHE A 168 33.40 6.85 17.19
N ARG A 169 33.03 7.63 16.17
CA ARG A 169 33.97 8.18 15.19
C ARG A 169 33.70 9.66 15.02
N GLY A 170 34.77 10.45 15.01
CA GLY A 170 34.74 11.88 14.72
C GLY A 170 35.91 12.27 13.83
N THR A 171 35.99 13.54 13.49
CA THR A 171 37.08 14.12 12.71
C THR A 171 37.93 15.03 13.60
N GLY A 172 39.24 15.01 13.38
CA GLY A 172 40.17 15.94 14.01
C GLY A 172 41.18 16.44 12.99
N PHE A 173 41.72 17.63 13.24
CA PHE A 173 42.72 18.25 12.39
C PHE A 173 44.04 18.37 13.17
N LEU A 174 45.14 17.95 12.55
CA LEU A 174 46.48 18.13 13.12
C LEU A 174 46.83 19.62 13.09
N ILE A 175 47.06 20.22 14.25
CA ILE A 175 47.36 21.65 14.41
C ILE A 175 48.85 21.91 14.68
N ASP A 176 49.56 20.92 15.23
CA ASP A 176 51.00 21.01 15.47
C ASP A 176 51.66 19.69 15.09
N VAL A 177 52.40 19.74 13.98
CA VAL A 177 53.11 18.58 13.43
C VAL A 177 54.36 18.22 14.23
N ASN A 178 54.96 19.19 14.94
CA ASN A 178 56.18 18.98 15.73
C ASN A 178 55.88 18.30 17.06
N ASN A 179 54.77 18.70 17.69
CA ASN A 179 54.34 18.22 19.00
C ASN A 179 53.18 17.21 18.93
N ASN A 180 52.72 16.86 17.73
CA ASN A 180 51.65 15.90 17.44
C ASN A 180 50.30 16.26 18.09
N TYR A 181 49.93 17.55 18.08
CA TYR A 181 48.65 18.02 18.60
C TYR A 181 47.57 18.02 17.53
N ILE A 182 46.40 17.49 17.88
CA ILE A 182 45.21 17.44 17.04
C ILE A 182 44.09 18.19 17.75
N VAL A 183 43.36 19.03 17.01
CA VAL A 183 42.13 19.66 17.47
C VAL A 183 40.92 18.84 17.01
N THR A 184 39.96 18.65 17.90
CA THR A 184 38.67 18.00 17.62
C THR A 184 37.60 18.58 18.55
N ASN A 185 36.37 18.08 18.45
CA ASN A 185 35.30 18.48 19.34
C ASN A 185 35.40 17.82 20.72
N ALA A 186 34.97 18.50 21.77
CA ALA A 186 35.03 17.97 23.14
C ALA A 186 34.12 16.74 23.32
N HIS A 187 32.96 16.70 22.67
CA HIS A 187 32.09 15.53 22.71
C HIS A 187 32.77 14.28 22.12
N VAL A 188 33.59 14.43 21.06
CA VAL A 188 34.34 13.33 20.44
C VAL A 188 35.36 12.73 21.41
N ALA A 189 36.10 13.59 22.11
CA ALA A 189 37.08 13.14 23.11
C ALA A 189 36.41 12.49 24.35
N ARG A 190 35.21 12.94 24.73
CA ARG A 190 34.48 12.44 25.91
C ARG A 190 33.77 11.10 25.68
N GLU A 191 33.38 10.78 24.46
CA GLU A 191 32.77 9.49 24.15
C GLU A 191 33.82 8.37 24.06
N GLY A 192 35.07 8.71 23.73
CA GLY A 192 36.22 7.79 23.69
C GLY A 192 36.95 7.57 25.03
N LYS A 193 36.24 7.48 26.16
CA LYS A 193 36.84 7.51 27.53
C LYS A 193 37.93 6.48 27.83
N ASN A 194 37.91 5.33 27.14
CA ASN A 194 38.78 4.20 27.48
C ASN A 194 40.04 4.13 26.63
N GLN A 195 39.97 4.57 25.37
CA GLN A 195 41.09 4.55 24.43
C GLN A 195 40.78 5.50 23.27
N LEU A 196 41.60 6.54 23.10
CA LEU A 196 41.50 7.42 21.93
C LEU A 196 42.49 6.92 20.87
N ILE A 197 41.97 6.71 19.67
CA ILE A 197 42.73 6.23 18.53
C ILE A 197 42.56 7.23 17.40
N VAL A 198 43.69 7.64 16.84
CA VAL A 198 43.75 8.50 15.66
C VAL A 198 44.05 7.63 14.47
N GLU A 199 43.20 7.69 13.45
CA GLU A 199 43.40 7.01 12.18
C GLU A 199 43.82 8.02 11.11
N ASN A 200 44.89 7.72 10.37
CA ASN A 200 45.31 8.58 9.26
C ASN A 200 44.63 8.18 7.94
N ASN A 201 44.88 8.96 6.87
CA ASN A 201 44.32 8.70 5.53
C ASN A 201 44.76 7.36 4.91
N LYS A 202 45.75 6.66 5.48
CA LYS A 202 46.22 5.33 5.07
C LYS A 202 45.58 4.20 5.87
N GLY A 203 44.73 4.52 6.85
CA GLY A 203 44.12 3.54 7.75
C GLY A 203 45.05 3.07 8.87
N GLU A 204 46.17 3.75 9.12
CA GLU A 204 47.08 3.45 10.24
C GLU A 204 46.51 4.06 11.52
N GLN A 205 46.44 3.26 12.58
CA GLN A 205 45.88 3.63 13.89
C GLN A 205 46.98 3.90 14.91
N PHE A 206 46.90 5.05 15.59
CA PHE A 206 47.84 5.51 16.60
C PHE A 206 47.12 5.82 17.91
N ALA A 207 47.73 5.44 19.04
CA ALA A 207 47.20 5.79 20.36
C ALA A 207 47.40 7.28 20.65
N ALA A 208 46.37 7.94 21.20
CA ALA A 208 46.40 9.35 21.58
C ALA A 208 45.76 9.55 22.96
N ASP A 209 46.06 10.68 23.59
CA ASP A 209 45.44 11.12 24.85
C ASP A 209 44.88 12.53 24.71
N ALA A 210 43.79 12.83 25.43
CA ALA A 210 43.26 14.18 25.53
C ALA A 210 44.10 15.02 26.51
N VAL A 211 44.69 16.11 26.02
CA VAL A 211 45.53 17.04 26.81
C VAL A 211 44.71 18.23 27.31
N TYR A 212 43.71 18.65 26.54
CA TYR A 212 42.80 19.73 26.93
C TYR A 212 41.39 19.44 26.43
N VAL A 213 40.38 19.73 27.26
CA VAL A 213 38.97 19.56 26.91
C VAL A 213 38.17 20.73 27.51
N ASP A 214 37.59 21.55 26.64
CA ASP A 214 36.66 22.62 26.96
C ASP A 214 35.24 22.20 26.54
N ILE A 215 34.42 21.84 27.53
CA ILE A 215 33.05 21.36 27.29
C ILE A 215 32.13 22.51 26.86
N VAL A 216 32.41 23.75 27.30
CA VAL A 216 31.54 24.91 27.04
C VAL A 216 31.64 25.34 25.58
N ARG A 217 32.87 25.32 25.03
CA ARG A 217 33.13 25.67 23.62
C ARG A 217 33.18 24.47 22.68
N ASP A 218 32.85 23.28 23.20
CA ASP A 218 32.95 21.99 22.50
C ASP A 218 34.29 21.77 21.78
N LEU A 219 35.41 22.06 22.45
CA LEU A 219 36.77 21.96 21.89
C LEU A 219 37.64 21.00 22.70
N ALA A 220 38.39 20.13 22.02
CA ALA A 220 39.40 19.29 22.65
C ALA A 220 40.71 19.27 21.86
N ILE A 221 41.83 19.18 22.58
CA ILE A 221 43.17 18.99 22.05
C ILE A 221 43.66 17.60 22.46
N LEU A 222 44.00 16.79 21.47
CA LEU A 222 44.57 15.46 21.63
C LEU A 222 46.06 15.47 21.28
N LYS A 223 46.83 14.59 21.90
CA LYS A 223 48.25 14.36 21.59
C LYS A 223 48.49 12.90 21.27
N ILE A 224 49.10 12.62 20.12
CA ILE A 224 49.49 11.25 19.75
C ILE A 224 50.67 10.81 20.64
N LYS A 225 50.54 9.64 21.28
CA LYS A 225 51.56 9.02 22.14
C LYS A 225 52.36 7.89 21.48
N ASP A 226 51.91 7.39 20.33
CA ASP A 226 52.57 6.27 19.65
C ASP A 226 53.93 6.70 19.04
N GLU A 227 55.01 6.04 19.44
CA GLU A 227 56.38 6.27 18.95
C GLU A 227 56.52 5.96 17.44
N ASN A 228 55.62 5.14 16.89
CA ASN A 228 55.61 4.79 15.47
C ASN A 228 55.01 5.88 14.58
N PHE A 229 54.49 6.96 15.16
CA PHE A 229 53.95 8.08 14.39
C PHE A 229 55.08 8.83 13.68
N LYS A 230 55.15 8.68 12.36
CA LYS A 230 56.09 9.43 11.51
C LYS A 230 55.64 10.88 11.42
N LYS A 231 56.50 11.80 11.86
CA LYS A 231 56.27 13.24 11.73
C LYS A 231 55.97 13.58 10.27
N LEU A 232 54.86 14.26 10.05
CA LEU A 232 54.50 14.77 8.74
C LEU A 232 55.41 15.97 8.40
N PRO A 233 55.59 16.31 7.12
CA PRO A 233 56.25 17.56 6.76
C PRO A 233 55.47 18.76 7.33
N PRO A 234 56.16 19.84 7.77
CA PRO A 234 55.49 21.03 8.28
C PRO A 234 54.58 21.63 7.20
N THR A 235 53.40 22.08 7.59
CA THR A 235 52.46 22.73 6.68
C THR A 235 53.01 24.11 6.27
N PRO A 236 52.84 24.53 4.99
CA PRO A 236 53.55 25.68 4.43
C PRO A 236 53.07 27.08 4.89
N PHE A 237 52.27 27.19 5.96
CA PHE A 237 51.80 28.50 6.45
C PHE A 237 51.77 28.52 7.99
N VAL A 238 52.28 29.62 8.56
CA VAL A 238 52.29 29.99 9.99
C VAL A 238 51.21 31.04 10.23
#